data_AF-A0A6L9Y615-F1
#
_entry.id   AF-A0A6L9Y615-F1
#
_cell.length_a   1.000
_cell.length_b   1.000
_cell.length_c   1.000
_cell.angle_alpha   90.00
_cell.angle_beta   90.00
_cell.angle_gamma   90.00
#
_symmetry.space_group_name_H-M   'P 1'
#
loop_
_entity.id
_entity.type
_entity.pdbx_description
1 polymer ?
#
loop_
_entity_poly.entity_id
_entity_poly.type
_entity_poly.pdbx_seq_one_letter_code
_entity_poly.pdbx_strand_id
1 'polypeptide(L)'
;MNANDILFFGDTHGGFYHCLSVVEQIKPKAIIFLGDLQAQTPLHDILKDVMTLTDVWWIHGNHDTDSVDIYDNLFESQLADKNLHGRVATIAGWRIAGLGGVFRGKIWTPIQRGWSFFSQQELFEQTSPRTHFRGGIGLKHRSSIFPETYMALRMQKSDILVSHEAPSCNRFGFLAIDRLARQMEVKKIFHGHHHDTYDYSGHFSRMHFEAYAVGYRGVSNLAGEIIRSGEMDGEFSDRVAVYRS
;
A
#
# COMPACT_ATOMS: atom_id res chain seq x y z
N MET A 1 -7.18 3.05 22.78
CA MET A 1 -7.34 3.18 21.32
C MET A 1 -8.37 2.16 20.88
N ASN A 2 -9.29 2.54 19.99
CA ASN A 2 -10.39 1.69 19.50
C ASN A 2 -9.94 0.99 18.20
N ALA A 3 -10.32 -0.27 18.00
CA ALA A 3 -10.04 -1.00 16.76
C ALA A 3 -10.57 -0.25 15.52
N ASN A 4 -11.68 0.46 15.66
CA ASN A 4 -12.30 1.23 14.60
C ASN A 4 -11.76 2.67 14.46
N ASP A 5 -10.69 3.05 15.18
CA ASP A 5 -10.08 4.38 15.03
C ASP A 5 -9.48 4.60 13.63
N ILE A 6 -9.01 3.53 12.96
CA ILE A 6 -8.51 3.58 11.59
C ILE A 6 -9.10 2.42 10.77
N LEU A 7 -9.52 2.70 9.54
CA LEU A 7 -9.92 1.70 8.56
C LEU A 7 -8.93 1.64 7.39
N PHE A 8 -8.73 0.44 6.86
CA PHE A 8 -7.88 0.16 5.70
C PHE A 8 -8.74 -0.31 4.54
N PHE A 9 -8.59 0.33 3.39
CA PHE A 9 -9.35 0.06 2.17
C PHE A 9 -8.45 -0.61 1.14
N GLY A 10 -8.84 -1.80 0.68
CA GLY A 10 -8.12 -2.55 -0.34
C GLY A 10 -8.60 -2.20 -1.75
N ASP A 11 -7.65 -2.02 -2.66
CA ASP A 11 -7.81 -2.12 -4.13
C ASP A 11 -9.17 -1.63 -4.66
N THR A 12 -9.41 -0.32 -4.64
CA THR A 12 -10.72 0.22 -5.04
C THR A 12 -10.97 0.11 -6.54
N HIS A 13 -9.91 0.14 -7.36
CA HIS A 13 -9.95 0.03 -8.83
C HIS A 13 -11.06 0.90 -9.43
N GLY A 14 -11.05 2.19 -9.09
CA GLY A 14 -12.04 3.19 -9.52
C GLY A 14 -13.39 3.13 -8.82
N GLY A 15 -13.65 2.12 -7.98
CA GLY A 15 -14.92 1.90 -7.28
C GLY A 15 -14.91 2.38 -5.83
N PHE A 16 -15.40 3.60 -5.58
CA PHE A 16 -15.42 4.24 -4.26
C PHE A 16 -16.79 4.28 -3.58
N TYR A 17 -17.82 3.70 -4.21
CA TYR A 17 -19.22 3.81 -3.80
C TYR A 17 -19.50 3.39 -2.34
N HIS A 18 -18.69 2.49 -1.78
CA HIS A 18 -18.85 1.98 -0.41
C HIS A 18 -18.18 2.89 0.64
N CYS A 19 -17.22 3.74 0.25
CA CYS A 19 -16.37 4.50 1.18
C CYS A 19 -17.19 5.40 2.12
N LEU A 20 -18.11 6.20 1.58
CA LEU A 20 -18.92 7.11 2.39
C LEU A 20 -19.79 6.35 3.40
N SER A 21 -20.54 5.35 2.93
CA SER A 21 -21.43 4.56 3.80
C SER A 21 -20.70 3.89 4.96
N VAL A 22 -19.50 3.34 4.71
CA VAL A 22 -18.68 2.71 5.75
C VAL A 22 -18.18 3.75 6.75
N VAL A 23 -17.71 4.90 6.28
CA VAL A 23 -17.22 5.99 7.15
C VAL A 23 -18.34 6.59 7.99
N GLU A 24 -19.55 6.79 7.44
CA GLU A 24 -20.71 7.27 8.18
C GLU A 24 -21.12 6.31 9.30
N GLN A 25 -21.08 5.00 9.02
CA GLN A 25 -21.46 3.97 9.99
C GLN A 25 -20.42 3.81 11.10
N ILE A 26 -19.14 3.72 10.74
CA ILE A 26 -18.07 3.35 11.67
C ILE A 26 -17.46 4.58 12.35
N LYS A 27 -17.49 5.75 11.70
CA LYS A 27 -16.94 7.03 12.17
C LYS A 27 -15.48 6.93 12.61
N PRO A 28 -14.58 6.39 11.75
CA PRO A 28 -13.16 6.30 12.08
C PRO A 28 -12.52 7.69 12.14
N LYS A 29 -11.41 7.79 12.86
CA LYS A 29 -10.60 9.03 12.87
C LYS A 29 -9.82 9.20 11.57
N ALA A 30 -9.41 8.09 10.95
CA ALA A 30 -8.76 8.10 9.65
C ALA A 30 -9.09 6.86 8.81
N ILE A 31 -8.92 6.99 7.50
CA ILE A 31 -8.92 5.87 6.56
C ILE A 31 -7.61 5.85 5.75
N ILE A 32 -7.17 4.66 5.36
CA ILE A 32 -5.96 4.46 4.56
C ILE A 32 -6.24 3.54 3.37
N PHE A 33 -6.06 4.05 2.15
CA PHE A 33 -6.13 3.24 0.92
C PHE A 33 -4.80 2.52 0.64
N LEU A 34 -4.86 1.24 0.30
CA LEU A 34 -3.70 0.34 0.16
C LEU A 34 -3.21 0.19 -1.30
N GLY A 35 -3.46 1.18 -2.14
CA GLY A 35 -3.06 1.17 -3.55
C GLY A 35 -4.14 0.69 -4.50
N ASP A 36 -3.84 0.80 -5.79
CA ASP A 36 -4.73 0.54 -6.92
C ASP A 36 -6.07 1.27 -6.78
N LEU A 37 -5.97 2.57 -6.54
CA LEU A 37 -7.12 3.44 -6.42
C LEU A 37 -7.77 3.69 -7.79
N GLN A 38 -6.94 3.86 -8.83
CA GLN A 38 -7.35 4.14 -10.21
C GLN A 38 -8.44 5.23 -10.31
N ALA A 39 -8.23 6.33 -9.59
CA ALA A 39 -9.17 7.45 -9.53
C ALA A 39 -9.45 8.01 -10.94
N GLN A 40 -10.72 8.04 -11.34
CA GLN A 40 -11.16 8.49 -12.68
C GLN A 40 -11.29 10.02 -12.79
N THR A 41 -11.42 10.70 -11.65
CA THR A 41 -11.35 12.15 -11.47
C THR A 41 -10.45 12.44 -10.27
N PRO A 42 -10.05 13.70 -10.01
CA PRO A 42 -9.20 14.00 -8.87
C PRO A 42 -9.73 13.38 -7.57
N LEU A 43 -8.86 12.69 -6.81
CA LEU A 43 -9.27 11.86 -5.68
C LEU A 43 -10.08 12.63 -4.63
N HIS A 44 -9.75 13.90 -4.42
CA HIS A 44 -10.45 14.79 -3.49
C HIS A 44 -11.89 15.12 -3.92
N ASP A 45 -12.21 15.07 -5.21
CA ASP A 45 -13.58 15.22 -5.70
C ASP A 45 -14.38 13.95 -5.43
N ILE A 46 -13.76 12.77 -5.65
CA ILE A 46 -14.37 11.46 -5.38
C ILE A 46 -14.68 11.31 -3.88
N LEU A 47 -13.75 11.74 -3.03
CA LEU A 47 -13.82 11.58 -1.57
C LEU A 47 -14.34 12.82 -0.85
N LYS A 48 -14.95 13.79 -1.56
CA LYS A 48 -15.33 15.09 -1.02
C LYS A 48 -16.13 14.98 0.29
N ASP A 49 -17.16 14.13 0.31
CA ASP A 49 -17.99 13.96 1.49
C ASP A 49 -17.29 13.15 2.58
N VAL A 50 -16.49 12.14 2.20
CA VAL A 50 -15.67 11.34 3.13
C VAL A 50 -14.68 12.23 3.90
N MET A 51 -14.03 13.18 3.21
CA MET A 51 -13.07 14.12 3.80
C MET A 51 -13.70 15.06 4.83
N THR A 52 -15.03 15.21 4.85
CA THR A 52 -15.72 15.99 5.90
C THR A 52 -15.87 15.21 7.20
N LEU A 53 -15.70 13.88 7.17
CA LEU A 53 -15.99 12.97 8.27
C LEU A 53 -14.74 12.34 8.89
N THR A 54 -13.64 12.23 8.14
CA THR A 54 -12.44 11.50 8.56
C THR A 54 -11.19 11.96 7.81
N ASP A 55 -10.01 11.74 8.40
CA ASP A 55 -8.74 11.97 7.72
C ASP A 55 -8.50 10.91 6.64
N VAL A 56 -8.10 11.32 5.45
CA VAL A 56 -7.81 10.42 4.33
C VAL A 56 -6.31 10.32 4.08
N TRP A 57 -5.80 9.09 4.03
CA TRP A 57 -4.43 8.76 3.68
C TRP A 57 -4.39 7.66 2.62
N TRP A 58 -3.27 7.53 1.92
CA TRP A 58 -3.14 6.52 0.88
C TRP A 58 -1.68 6.13 0.62
N ILE A 59 -1.50 4.95 0.06
CA ILE A 59 -0.34 4.57 -0.74
C ILE A 59 -0.83 4.24 -2.15
N HIS A 60 0.03 4.39 -3.15
CA HIS A 60 -0.30 3.97 -4.52
C HIS A 60 -0.02 2.48 -4.71
N GLY A 61 -0.71 1.87 -5.67
CA GLY A 61 -0.42 0.54 -6.20
C GLY A 61 0.24 0.60 -7.57
N ASN A 62 0.29 -0.51 -8.29
CA ASN A 62 0.87 -0.53 -9.64
C ASN A 62 -0.02 0.09 -10.71
N HIS A 63 -1.34 0.01 -10.54
CA HIS A 63 -2.32 0.51 -11.50
C HIS A 63 -2.54 2.02 -11.43
N ASP A 64 -2.07 2.66 -10.35
CA ASP A 64 -2.11 4.12 -10.17
C ASP A 64 -1.11 4.89 -11.09
N THR A 65 -0.43 4.17 -11.99
CA THR A 65 0.49 4.71 -13.00
C THR A 65 0.21 4.16 -14.40
N ASP A 66 -0.96 3.57 -14.63
CA ASP A 66 -1.32 2.98 -15.93
C ASP A 66 -1.60 4.03 -17.01
N SER A 67 -2.12 5.19 -16.61
CA SER A 67 -2.36 6.33 -17.49
C SER A 67 -1.97 7.64 -16.83
N VAL A 68 -1.76 8.67 -17.66
CA VAL A 68 -1.47 10.03 -17.18
C VAL A 68 -2.64 10.55 -16.34
N ASP A 69 -3.89 10.31 -16.77
CA ASP A 69 -5.07 10.78 -16.05
C ASP A 69 -5.19 10.15 -14.66
N ILE A 70 -5.00 8.82 -14.57
CA ILE A 70 -5.02 8.12 -13.27
C ILE A 70 -3.92 8.66 -12.35
N TYR A 71 -2.72 8.86 -12.88
CA TYR A 71 -1.60 9.41 -12.12
C TYR A 71 -1.92 10.83 -11.64
N ASP A 72 -2.38 11.72 -12.52
CA ASP A 72 -2.67 13.12 -12.19
C ASP A 72 -3.81 13.21 -11.16
N ASN A 73 -4.86 12.41 -11.34
CA ASN A 73 -6.00 12.36 -10.42
C ASN A 73 -5.62 11.94 -8.99
N LEU A 74 -4.49 11.26 -8.82
CA LEU A 74 -4.00 10.84 -7.52
C LEU A 74 -2.88 11.75 -7.00
N PHE A 75 -1.79 11.84 -7.75
CA PHE A 75 -0.54 12.50 -7.35
C PHE A 75 -0.59 14.03 -7.45
N GLU A 76 -1.48 14.60 -8.25
CA GLU A 76 -1.69 16.06 -8.37
C GLU A 76 -2.99 16.52 -7.70
N SER A 77 -3.64 15.63 -6.93
CA SER A 77 -4.87 15.94 -6.19
C SER A 77 -4.60 16.78 -4.95
N GLN A 78 -5.64 17.38 -4.36
CA GLN A 78 -5.53 18.03 -3.03
C GLN A 78 -5.15 17.06 -1.90
N LEU A 79 -5.14 15.75 -2.16
CA LEU A 79 -4.69 14.71 -1.23
C LEU A 79 -3.26 14.23 -1.53
N ALA A 80 -2.53 14.88 -2.45
CA ALA A 80 -1.15 14.51 -2.81
C ALA A 80 -0.22 14.46 -1.57
N ASP A 81 -0.40 15.40 -0.64
CA ASP A 81 0.35 15.47 0.62
C ASP A 81 -0.02 14.37 1.62
N LYS A 82 -1.00 13.50 1.32
CA LYS A 82 -1.45 12.38 2.14
C LYS A 82 -0.90 11.01 1.68
N ASN A 83 -0.06 10.99 0.65
CA ASN A 83 0.64 9.78 0.22
C ASN A 83 1.66 9.33 1.30
N LEU A 84 1.56 8.11 1.81
CA LEU A 84 2.47 7.59 2.84
C LEU A 84 3.74 6.94 2.28
N HIS A 85 3.83 6.73 0.95
CA HIS A 85 4.98 6.04 0.36
C HIS A 85 6.31 6.70 0.75
N GLY A 86 7.20 5.89 1.35
CA GLY A 86 8.55 6.31 1.71
C GLY A 86 8.67 7.13 2.99
N ARG A 87 7.60 7.28 3.78
CA ARG A 87 7.63 8.06 5.03
C ARG A 87 6.79 7.44 6.15
N VAL A 88 6.92 8.01 7.34
CA VAL A 88 6.14 7.70 8.55
C VAL A 88 5.33 8.93 8.94
N ALA A 89 4.06 8.74 9.28
CA ALA A 89 3.18 9.78 9.81
C ALA A 89 2.50 9.32 11.10
N THR A 90 2.17 10.25 11.98
CA THR A 90 1.33 9.97 13.15
C THR A 90 -0.13 10.13 12.76
N ILE A 91 -0.89 9.03 12.75
CA ILE A 91 -2.30 8.98 12.32
C ILE A 91 -3.12 8.35 13.44
N ALA A 92 -4.12 9.08 13.95
CA ALA A 92 -4.95 8.66 15.09
C ALA A 92 -4.16 8.11 16.30
N GLY A 93 -2.95 8.62 16.52
CA GLY A 93 -2.06 8.21 17.63
C GLY A 93 -1.06 7.09 17.30
N TRP A 94 -1.07 6.54 16.08
CA TRP A 94 -0.16 5.49 15.63
C TRP A 94 0.92 6.03 14.70
N ARG A 95 2.16 5.54 14.79
CA ARG A 95 3.19 5.82 13.78
C ARG A 95 3.02 4.83 12.63
N ILE A 96 2.52 5.31 11.49
CA ILE A 96 2.23 4.48 10.32
C ILE A 96 3.21 4.80 9.21
N ALA A 97 3.94 3.77 8.77
CA ALA A 97 4.82 3.81 7.61
C ALA A 97 4.08 3.37 6.35
N GLY A 98 4.40 3.97 5.20
CA GLY A 98 3.86 3.55 3.90
C GLY A 98 4.93 3.03 2.94
N LEU A 99 4.67 1.88 2.32
CA LEU A 99 5.43 1.34 1.19
C LEU A 99 4.48 1.06 0.02
N GLY A 100 4.11 2.12 -0.71
CA GLY A 100 3.37 2.01 -1.97
C GLY A 100 4.20 1.44 -3.12
N GLY A 101 3.51 1.08 -4.20
CA GLY A 101 4.10 0.55 -5.42
C GLY A 101 4.41 -0.95 -5.38
N VAL A 102 5.09 -1.42 -6.41
CA VAL A 102 5.44 -2.84 -6.61
C VAL A 102 6.92 -3.05 -6.88
N PHE A 103 7.41 -4.26 -6.60
CA PHE A 103 8.75 -4.63 -7.05
C PHE A 103 8.74 -4.91 -8.55
N ARG A 104 9.57 -4.18 -9.31
CA ARG A 104 9.77 -4.43 -10.73
C ARG A 104 11.19 -4.88 -10.98
N GLY A 105 11.39 -6.04 -11.61
CA GLY A 105 12.73 -6.59 -11.79
C GLY A 105 13.71 -5.72 -12.57
N LYS A 106 13.20 -4.82 -13.43
CA LYS A 106 14.02 -3.78 -14.08
C LYS A 106 14.65 -2.80 -13.09
N ILE A 107 14.06 -2.62 -11.91
CA ILE A 107 14.54 -1.75 -10.84
C ILE A 107 15.24 -2.60 -9.78
N TRP A 108 14.48 -3.47 -9.13
CA TRP A 108 14.93 -4.28 -8.03
C TRP A 108 14.11 -5.56 -7.94
N THR A 109 14.78 -6.71 -7.95
CA THR A 109 14.19 -8.02 -7.66
C THR A 109 14.65 -8.45 -6.26
N PRO A 110 13.80 -8.39 -5.22
CA PRO A 110 14.25 -8.63 -3.84
C PRO A 110 14.71 -10.06 -3.52
N ILE A 111 14.47 -11.00 -4.43
CA ILE A 111 14.90 -12.40 -4.35
C ILE A 111 16.33 -12.58 -4.88
N GLN A 112 16.77 -11.69 -5.78
CA GLN A 112 18.11 -11.75 -6.38
C GLN A 112 19.10 -10.90 -5.59
N ARG A 113 20.41 -11.17 -5.74
CA ARG A 113 21.44 -10.31 -5.16
C ARG A 113 21.55 -9.03 -5.98
N GLY A 114 21.21 -7.90 -5.36
CA GLY A 114 21.41 -6.56 -5.91
C GLY A 114 20.16 -5.91 -6.50
N TRP A 115 20.36 -4.77 -7.14
CA TRP A 115 19.38 -3.97 -7.87
C TRP A 115 20.00 -3.50 -9.18
N SER A 116 19.15 -3.24 -10.17
CA SER A 116 19.58 -2.66 -11.45
C SER A 116 19.73 -1.15 -11.33
N PHE A 117 18.87 -0.51 -10.54
CA PHE A 117 18.92 0.93 -10.23
C PHE A 117 18.60 1.13 -8.75
N PHE A 118 19.44 1.88 -8.04
CA PHE A 118 19.29 2.18 -6.62
C PHE A 118 18.19 3.20 -6.37
N SER A 119 18.12 4.26 -7.19
CA SER A 119 17.22 5.40 -7.02
C SER A 119 16.51 5.80 -8.31
N GLN A 120 15.46 6.62 -8.16
CA GLN A 120 14.80 7.24 -9.32
C GLN A 120 15.77 8.12 -10.11
N GLN A 121 16.66 8.83 -9.42
CA GLN A 121 17.69 9.67 -10.04
C GLN A 121 18.63 8.84 -10.92
N GLU A 122 19.12 7.71 -10.40
CA GLU A 122 20.00 6.82 -11.17
C GLU A 122 19.28 6.28 -12.42
N LEU A 123 18.02 5.84 -12.27
CA LEU A 123 17.23 5.41 -13.42
C LEU A 123 17.06 6.53 -14.45
N PHE A 124 16.78 7.76 -14.01
CA PHE A 124 16.62 8.92 -14.89
C PHE A 124 17.89 9.21 -15.69
N GLU A 125 19.04 9.23 -15.04
CA GLU A 125 20.34 9.52 -15.65
C GLU A 125 20.81 8.44 -16.63
N GLN A 126 20.50 7.17 -16.34
CA GLN A 126 20.98 6.03 -17.13
C GLN A 126 20.00 5.58 -18.23
N THR A 127 18.80 6.17 -18.30
CA THR A 127 17.82 5.85 -19.34
C THR A 127 17.71 6.93 -20.40
N SER A 128 17.32 6.54 -21.61
CA SER A 128 17.13 7.48 -22.71
C SER A 128 16.09 8.54 -22.35
N PRO A 129 16.30 9.82 -22.70
CA PRO A 129 15.31 10.88 -22.54
C PRO A 129 13.94 10.58 -23.16
N ARG A 130 13.89 9.72 -24.18
CA ARG A 130 12.61 9.26 -24.79
C ARG A 130 11.73 8.46 -23.83
N THR A 131 12.29 7.96 -22.73
CA THR A 131 11.56 7.19 -21.71
C THR A 131 11.10 8.04 -20.53
N HIS A 132 11.50 9.31 -20.49
CA HIS A 132 11.20 10.22 -19.39
C HIS A 132 9.77 10.77 -19.49
N PHE A 133 9.17 11.03 -18.34
CA PHE A 133 7.84 11.63 -18.23
C PHE A 133 7.90 12.87 -17.34
N ARG A 134 7.53 14.03 -17.92
CA ARG A 134 7.51 15.34 -17.27
C ARG A 134 8.80 15.65 -16.48
N GLY A 135 9.96 15.45 -17.12
CA GLY A 135 11.27 15.73 -16.51
C GLY A 135 11.71 14.73 -15.44
N GLY A 136 11.02 13.59 -15.29
CA GLY A 136 11.44 12.50 -14.40
C GLY A 136 11.41 11.14 -15.09
N ILE A 137 11.52 10.07 -14.31
CA ILE A 137 11.45 8.69 -14.82
C ILE A 137 10.11 8.41 -15.52
N GLY A 138 10.12 7.40 -16.41
CA GLY A 138 8.91 6.99 -17.13
C GLY A 138 7.76 6.63 -16.18
N LEU A 139 6.53 6.96 -16.60
CA LEU A 139 5.33 6.90 -15.76
C LEU A 139 5.16 5.58 -14.99
N LYS A 140 5.28 4.43 -15.68
CA LYS A 140 5.22 3.09 -15.08
C LYS A 140 6.20 2.88 -13.92
N HIS A 141 7.35 3.55 -13.95
CA HIS A 141 8.37 3.41 -12.92
C HIS A 141 8.12 4.30 -11.70
N ARG A 142 7.16 5.23 -11.76
CA ARG A 142 6.73 6.02 -10.58
C ARG A 142 6.03 5.17 -9.53
N SER A 143 5.53 3.99 -9.89
CA SER A 143 4.98 2.97 -8.97
C SER A 143 5.97 1.85 -8.64
N SER A 144 7.27 2.01 -8.92
CA SER A 144 8.27 1.01 -8.57
C SER A 144 8.83 1.25 -7.17
N ILE A 145 9.02 0.19 -6.39
CA ILE A 145 9.76 0.27 -5.14
C ILE A 145 11.26 0.33 -5.45
N PHE A 146 11.89 1.47 -5.14
CA PHE A 146 13.33 1.66 -5.27
C PHE A 146 14.07 1.25 -3.98
N PRO A 147 15.28 0.67 -4.09
CA PRO A 147 16.14 0.40 -2.95
C PRO A 147 16.37 1.63 -2.06
N GLU A 148 16.59 2.80 -2.63
CA GLU A 148 16.76 4.07 -1.89
C GLU A 148 15.60 4.33 -0.93
N THR A 149 14.36 4.30 -1.42
CA THR A 149 13.15 4.52 -0.60
C THR A 149 13.03 3.46 0.48
N TYR A 150 13.24 2.19 0.12
CA TYR A 150 13.20 1.08 1.08
C TYR A 150 14.25 1.26 2.19
N MET A 151 15.48 1.65 1.83
CA MET A 151 16.57 1.83 2.79
C MET A 151 16.35 3.05 3.69
N ALA A 152 15.83 4.15 3.15
CA ALA A 152 15.45 5.31 3.95
C ALA A 152 14.37 4.95 4.98
N LEU A 153 13.34 4.22 4.54
CA LEU A 153 12.24 3.79 5.41
C LEU A 153 12.71 2.81 6.48
N ARG A 154 13.63 1.90 6.15
CA ARG A 154 14.28 0.95 7.08
C ARG A 154 14.94 1.64 8.28
N MET A 155 15.40 2.89 8.13
CA MET A 155 16.03 3.66 9.22
C MET A 155 15.03 4.30 10.18
N GLN A 156 13.72 4.22 9.88
CA GLN A 156 12.65 4.78 10.71
C GLN A 156 12.07 3.74 11.67
N LYS A 157 11.28 4.20 12.64
CA LYS A 157 10.48 3.35 13.53
C LYS A 157 9.00 3.58 13.31
N SER A 158 8.22 2.49 13.33
CA SER A 158 6.79 2.54 13.06
C SER A 158 6.07 1.40 13.77
N ASP A 159 4.83 1.65 14.18
CA ASP A 159 3.98 0.65 14.83
C ASP A 159 3.26 -0.20 13.77
N ILE A 160 2.88 0.41 12.64
CA ILE A 160 2.11 -0.20 11.56
C ILE A 160 2.77 0.12 10.21
N LEU A 161 2.96 -0.89 9.36
CA LEU A 161 3.34 -0.70 7.96
C LEU A 161 2.14 -0.95 7.06
N VAL A 162 1.79 0.01 6.21
CA VAL A 162 0.90 -0.23 5.08
C VAL A 162 1.72 -0.43 3.82
N SER A 163 1.45 -1.50 3.07
CA SER A 163 2.13 -1.79 1.81
C SER A 163 1.14 -2.20 0.73
N HIS A 164 1.45 -1.95 -0.54
CA HIS A 164 0.61 -2.49 -1.60
C HIS A 164 0.95 -3.98 -1.82
N GLU A 165 2.24 -4.26 -2.03
CA GLU A 165 2.79 -5.62 -2.07
C GLU A 165 2.67 -6.35 -0.73
N ALA A 166 2.50 -7.66 -0.79
CA ALA A 166 2.37 -8.50 0.40
C ALA A 166 3.72 -8.91 1.02
N PRO A 167 3.79 -9.08 2.35
CA PRO A 167 4.88 -9.79 3.02
C PRO A 167 4.88 -11.28 2.66
N SER A 168 5.93 -11.99 3.05
CA SER A 168 6.17 -13.38 2.61
C SER A 168 5.18 -14.42 3.15
N CYS A 169 4.21 -14.03 3.98
CA CYS A 169 3.08 -14.90 4.34
C CYS A 169 2.09 -15.10 3.19
N ASN A 170 2.12 -14.25 2.16
CA ASN A 170 1.48 -14.54 0.88
C ASN A 170 2.45 -15.30 -0.03
N ARG A 171 1.93 -16.28 -0.79
CA ARG A 171 2.66 -17.10 -1.78
C ARG A 171 3.39 -16.26 -2.83
N PHE A 172 2.87 -15.08 -3.16
CA PHE A 172 3.48 -14.13 -4.09
C PHE A 172 4.18 -12.96 -3.40
N GLY A 173 4.18 -12.94 -2.07
CA GLY A 173 4.77 -11.87 -1.28
C GLY A 173 6.28 -11.96 -1.11
N PHE A 174 6.85 -10.95 -0.45
CA PHE A 174 8.29 -10.69 -0.45
C PHE A 174 8.91 -10.70 0.95
N LEU A 175 9.98 -11.48 1.12
CA LEU A 175 10.81 -11.48 2.34
C LEU A 175 11.47 -10.12 2.64
N ALA A 176 11.61 -9.26 1.63
CA ALA A 176 12.10 -7.90 1.85
C ALA A 176 11.13 -7.10 2.73
N ILE A 177 9.82 -7.26 2.56
CA ILE A 177 8.84 -6.58 3.40
C ILE A 177 8.88 -7.10 4.83
N ASP A 178 9.07 -8.42 5.04
CA ASP A 178 9.30 -8.96 6.39
C ASP A 178 10.53 -8.34 7.07
N ARG A 179 11.62 -8.15 6.32
CA ARG A 179 12.87 -7.58 6.84
C ARG A 179 12.68 -6.11 7.20
N LEU A 180 12.02 -5.35 6.33
CA LEU A 180 11.67 -3.96 6.57
C LEU A 180 10.85 -3.81 7.84
N ALA A 181 9.75 -4.54 7.96
CA ALA A 181 8.86 -4.48 9.10
C ALA A 181 9.59 -4.77 10.41
N ARG A 182 10.40 -5.82 10.45
CA ARG A 182 11.21 -6.17 11.65
C ARG A 182 12.22 -5.08 12.00
N GLN A 183 12.88 -4.47 11.02
CA GLN A 183 13.87 -3.41 11.25
C GLN A 183 13.24 -2.12 11.75
N MET A 184 12.02 -1.83 11.29
CA MET A 184 11.20 -0.71 11.72
C MET A 184 10.45 -0.97 13.04
N GLU A 185 10.54 -2.18 13.59
CA GLU A 185 9.82 -2.65 14.80
C GLU A 185 8.30 -2.67 14.68
N VAL A 186 7.81 -2.79 13.44
CA VAL A 186 6.38 -2.89 13.11
C VAL A 186 5.74 -4.08 13.81
N LYS A 187 4.51 -3.87 14.29
CA LYS A 187 3.68 -4.90 14.94
C LYS A 187 2.58 -5.42 14.03
N LYS A 188 2.11 -4.59 13.09
CA LYS A 188 1.04 -4.94 12.15
C LYS A 188 1.37 -4.48 10.74
N ILE A 189 1.07 -5.32 9.75
CA ILE A 189 1.09 -4.96 8.33
C ILE A 189 -0.31 -5.09 7.76
N PHE A 190 -0.74 -4.09 6.98
CA PHE A 190 -1.93 -4.18 6.15
C PHE A 190 -1.51 -4.05 4.69
N HIS A 191 -1.97 -4.97 3.83
CA HIS A 191 -1.62 -4.95 2.41
C HIS A 191 -2.80 -5.18 1.46
N GLY A 192 -2.68 -4.65 0.24
CA GLY A 192 -3.62 -4.83 -0.86
C GLY A 192 -3.11 -5.83 -1.91
N HIS A 193 -3.25 -5.47 -3.19
CA HIS A 193 -2.69 -6.10 -4.40
C HIS A 193 -3.23 -7.48 -4.78
N HIS A 194 -3.56 -8.33 -3.79
CA HIS A 194 -3.96 -9.71 -4.05
C HIS A 194 -5.49 -9.92 -4.10
N HIS A 195 -6.26 -8.85 -3.88
CA HIS A 195 -7.72 -8.80 -4.10
C HIS A 195 -8.52 -9.79 -3.24
N ASP A 196 -7.96 -10.28 -2.14
CA ASP A 196 -8.55 -11.35 -1.34
C ASP A 196 -8.08 -11.23 0.12
N THR A 197 -8.73 -11.98 1.02
CA THR A 197 -8.38 -12.08 2.43
C THR A 197 -7.87 -13.48 2.78
N TYR A 198 -6.86 -13.54 3.65
CA TYR A 198 -6.24 -14.80 4.05
C TYR A 198 -5.91 -14.78 5.54
N ASP A 199 -5.99 -15.94 6.19
CA ASP A 199 -5.50 -16.11 7.56
C ASP A 199 -3.98 -16.34 7.57
N TYR A 200 -3.24 -15.30 7.91
CA TYR A 200 -1.78 -15.38 8.07
C TYR A 200 -1.32 -15.67 9.50
N SER A 201 -2.22 -15.96 10.44
CA SER A 201 -1.89 -16.14 11.86
C SER A 201 -0.80 -17.19 12.09
N GLY A 202 -0.78 -18.26 11.29
CA GLY A 202 0.28 -19.28 11.32
C GLY A 202 1.69 -18.70 11.12
N HIS A 203 1.84 -17.64 10.32
CA HIS A 203 3.14 -17.04 10.06
C HIS A 203 3.64 -16.10 11.16
N PHE A 204 2.82 -15.74 12.15
CA PHE A 204 3.18 -14.77 13.19
C PHE A 204 4.48 -15.14 13.91
N SER A 205 4.64 -16.40 14.31
CA SER A 205 5.85 -16.87 15.02
C SER A 205 7.14 -16.61 14.25
N ARG A 206 7.11 -16.76 12.92
CA ARG A 206 8.27 -16.54 12.03
C ARG A 206 8.51 -15.06 11.73
N MET A 207 7.43 -14.31 11.54
CA MET A 207 7.51 -12.92 11.08
C MET A 207 7.72 -11.92 12.23
N HIS A 208 7.23 -12.24 13.43
CA HIS A 208 7.18 -11.36 14.61
C HIS A 208 6.31 -10.11 14.46
N PHE A 209 5.36 -10.14 13.53
CA PHE A 209 4.32 -9.15 13.33
C PHE A 209 3.06 -9.82 12.79
N GLU A 210 1.91 -9.21 13.03
CA GLU A 210 0.63 -9.60 12.42
C GLU A 210 0.55 -9.04 10.99
N ALA A 211 -0.04 -9.80 10.07
CA ALA A 211 -0.24 -9.35 8.70
C ALA A 211 -1.71 -9.56 8.31
N TYR A 212 -2.26 -8.60 7.58
CA TYR A 212 -3.66 -8.58 7.16
C TYR A 212 -3.72 -8.21 5.68
N ALA A 213 -4.28 -9.11 4.87
CA ALA A 213 -4.68 -8.79 3.50
C ALA A 213 -6.04 -8.10 3.53
N VAL A 214 -6.19 -7.01 2.77
CA VAL A 214 -7.48 -6.35 2.57
C VAL A 214 -7.92 -6.61 1.14
N GLY A 215 -9.09 -7.24 1.01
CA GLY A 215 -9.61 -7.70 -0.28
C GLY A 215 -9.99 -6.58 -1.26
N TYR A 216 -10.37 -6.97 -2.47
CA TYR A 216 -10.80 -6.03 -3.51
C TYR A 216 -12.04 -5.24 -3.09
N ARG A 217 -11.89 -3.91 -2.94
CA ARG A 217 -12.89 -3.02 -2.32
C ARG A 217 -13.29 -3.45 -0.90
N GLY A 218 -12.48 -4.27 -0.25
CA GLY A 218 -12.68 -4.70 1.13
C GLY A 218 -12.28 -3.63 2.13
N VAL A 219 -12.80 -3.74 3.35
CA VAL A 219 -12.46 -2.82 4.44
C VAL A 219 -12.15 -3.62 5.69
N SER A 220 -11.00 -3.34 6.31
CA SER A 220 -10.60 -3.90 7.61
C SER A 220 -10.27 -2.80 8.61
N ASN A 221 -10.38 -3.09 9.90
CA ASN A 221 -10.02 -2.15 10.98
C ASN A 221 -8.62 -2.42 11.56
N LEU A 222 -8.20 -1.68 12.59
CA LEU A 222 -6.89 -1.85 13.26
C LEU A 222 -6.67 -3.19 13.95
N ALA A 223 -7.74 -3.90 14.29
CA ALA A 223 -7.66 -5.24 14.83
C ALA A 223 -7.49 -6.31 13.73
N GLY A 224 -7.56 -5.92 12.45
CA GLY A 224 -7.60 -6.86 11.33
C GLY A 224 -8.97 -7.49 11.11
N GLU A 225 -10.00 -6.97 11.78
CA GLU A 225 -11.38 -7.44 11.61
C GLU A 225 -11.94 -6.88 10.31
N ILE A 226 -12.62 -7.75 9.56
CA ILE A 226 -13.28 -7.38 8.31
C ILE A 226 -14.55 -6.60 8.64
N ILE A 227 -14.56 -5.31 8.27
CA ILE A 227 -15.73 -4.42 8.35
C ILE A 227 -16.63 -4.62 7.13
N ARG A 228 -16.01 -4.83 5.96
CA ARG A 228 -16.68 -5.18 4.70
C ARG A 228 -15.84 -6.21 3.97
N SER A 229 -16.42 -7.35 3.64
CA SER A 229 -15.78 -8.33 2.76
C SER A 229 -15.49 -7.72 1.39
N GLY A 230 -14.35 -8.09 0.81
CA GLY A 230 -14.03 -7.76 -0.57
C GLY A 230 -15.00 -8.43 -1.53
N GLU A 231 -15.21 -7.81 -2.70
CA GLU A 231 -16.09 -8.35 -3.73
C GLU A 231 -15.56 -9.64 -4.37
N MET A 232 -14.26 -9.91 -4.23
CA MET A 232 -13.59 -11.08 -4.80
C MET A 232 -13.07 -12.04 -3.72
N ASP A 233 -13.42 -11.82 -2.45
CA ASP A 233 -12.91 -12.63 -1.35
C ASP A 233 -13.36 -14.09 -1.50
N GLY A 234 -12.39 -15.01 -1.46
CA GLY A 234 -12.62 -16.44 -1.63
C GLY A 234 -12.79 -16.92 -3.08
N GLU A 235 -12.65 -16.04 -4.08
CA GLU A 235 -12.66 -16.44 -5.50
C GLU A 235 -11.35 -17.11 -5.93
N PHE A 236 -10.24 -16.83 -5.23
CA PHE A 236 -8.94 -17.37 -5.55
C PHE A 236 -8.58 -18.59 -4.70
N SER A 237 -7.74 -19.47 -5.24
CA SER A 237 -7.13 -20.54 -4.45
C SER A 237 -6.33 -19.96 -3.28
N ASP A 238 -6.23 -20.68 -2.17
CA ASP A 238 -5.40 -20.30 -1.03
C ASP A 238 -3.99 -19.84 -1.45
N ARG A 239 -3.67 -18.58 -1.12
CA ARG A 239 -2.38 -17.94 -1.40
C ARG A 239 -1.57 -17.73 -0.12
N VAL A 240 -1.90 -18.39 0.99
CA VAL A 240 -1.00 -18.45 2.14
C VAL A 240 0.28 -19.20 1.75
N ALA A 241 1.43 -18.66 2.12
CA ALA A 241 2.72 -19.26 1.79
C ALA A 241 2.91 -20.58 2.56
N VAL A 242 3.25 -21.65 1.85
CA VAL A 242 3.60 -22.91 2.51
C VAL A 242 4.96 -22.76 3.22
N TYR A 243 5.05 -23.21 4.47
CA TYR A 243 6.31 -23.28 5.20
C TYR A 243 7.38 -23.99 4.36
N ARG A 244 8.42 -23.26 4.00
CA ARG A 244 9.69 -23.87 3.60
C ARG A 244 10.55 -23.88 4.85
N SER A 245 10.62 -25.04 5.50
CA SER A 245 11.58 -25.36 6.54
C SER A 245 13.01 -25.06 6.08
#